data_AF-A0A496ULG4-F1
#
_entry.id   AF-A0A496ULG4-F1
#
_cell.length_a   1.000
_cell.length_b   1.000
_cell.length_c   1.000
_cell.angle_alpha   90.00
_cell.angle_beta   90.00
_cell.angle_gamma   90.00
#
_symmetry.space_group_name_H-M   'P 1'
#
loop_
_entity.id
_entity.type
_entity.pdbx_description
1 polymer ?
#
loop_
_entity_poly.entity_id
_entity_poly.type
_entity_poly.pdbx_seq_one_letter_code
_entity_poly.pdbx_strand_id
1 'polypeptide(L)'
;MRSNCEHINSEGIQMDEVNVTLEKYAILCALMADTGGDIQKENDIALAQGVSPGDWKDAKEYFTAKMQDPADMGKTAMAFMPLFQAAQADMRGGGEPGSLEQYTKVHAEMALRKDPADPSSKIDHLIVIAENGFTHAEWLEMEGYWTPRVGSDEFPEYDPALAMKFRELFQKEADRINGIVRD
;
A
#
# COMPACT_ATOMS: atom_id res chain seq x y z
N MET A 1 52.31 -4.80 29.55
CA MET A 1 50.84 -4.97 29.65
C MET A 1 50.20 -4.00 28.67
N ARG A 2 49.80 -4.48 27.47
CA ARG A 2 49.02 -3.70 26.51
C ARG A 2 47.55 -4.02 26.79
N SER A 3 46.76 -3.03 27.15
CA SER A 3 45.31 -3.15 27.23
C SER A 3 44.74 -2.21 26.17
N ASN A 4 44.35 -2.79 25.04
CA ASN A 4 43.51 -2.15 24.04
C ASN A 4 42.13 -1.97 24.67
N CYS A 5 41.67 -0.72 24.79
CA CYS A 5 40.27 -0.45 25.07
C CYS A 5 39.61 -0.12 23.73
N GLU A 6 38.85 -1.09 23.25
CA GLU A 6 38.05 -1.07 22.04
C GLU A 6 37.11 0.13 22.06
N HIS A 7 37.24 1.02 21.07
CA HIS A 7 36.18 1.96 20.74
C HIS A 7 35.09 1.17 20.01
N ILE A 8 34.06 0.80 20.75
CA ILE A 8 32.80 0.35 20.17
C ILE A 8 32.18 1.60 19.52
N ASN A 9 32.45 1.78 18.23
CA ASN A 9 31.67 2.69 17.41
C ASN A 9 30.29 2.05 17.26
N SER A 10 29.27 2.69 17.84
CA SER A 10 27.89 2.42 17.49
C SER A 10 27.74 2.68 16.00
N GLU A 11 27.49 1.63 15.22
CA GLU A 11 27.15 1.73 13.80
C GLU A 11 25.82 2.50 13.68
N GLY A 12 25.93 3.82 13.60
CA GLY A 12 24.89 4.64 12.99
C GLY A 12 24.79 4.20 11.54
N ILE A 13 23.62 3.72 11.15
CA ILE A 13 23.28 3.42 9.76
C ILE A 13 23.58 4.70 8.97
N GLN A 14 24.57 4.62 8.08
CA GLN A 14 25.00 5.73 7.25
C GLN A 14 23.80 6.16 6.36
N MET A 15 23.27 7.35 6.61
CA MET A 15 22.12 7.97 5.92
C MET A 15 22.57 8.93 4.80
N ASP A 16 23.80 8.79 4.30
CA ASP A 16 24.49 9.86 3.54
C ASP A 16 24.36 9.80 2.00
N GLU A 17 23.57 8.89 1.42
CA GLU A 17 23.52 8.73 -0.06
C GLU A 17 22.46 9.58 -0.77
N VAL A 18 21.41 10.03 -0.06
CA VAL A 18 20.36 10.90 -0.63
C VAL A 18 19.86 11.93 0.37
N ASN A 19 19.50 13.13 -0.11
CA ASN A 19 19.09 14.27 0.71
C ASN A 19 17.59 14.26 1.09
N VAL A 20 16.96 13.09 1.05
CA VAL A 20 15.54 12.86 1.38
C VAL A 20 15.46 11.66 2.31
N THR A 21 14.88 11.83 3.50
CA THR A 21 14.71 10.72 4.44
C THR A 21 13.64 9.74 3.94
N LEU A 22 13.62 8.51 4.47
CA LEU A 22 12.62 7.51 4.09
C LEU A 22 11.19 7.98 4.40
N GLU A 23 11.00 8.69 5.51
CA GLU A 23 9.71 9.28 5.90
C GLU A 23 9.27 10.34 4.89
N LYS A 24 10.17 11.25 4.49
CA LYS A 24 9.84 12.28 3.49
C LYS A 24 9.59 11.66 2.12
N TYR A 25 10.35 10.63 1.76
CA TYR A 25 10.13 9.85 0.55
C TYR A 25 8.74 9.19 0.53
N ALA A 26 8.33 8.56 1.64
CA ALA A 26 6.99 7.97 1.78
C ALA A 26 5.85 9.01 1.63
N ILE A 27 6.00 10.19 2.22
CA ILE A 27 5.04 11.30 2.06
C ILE A 27 4.94 11.73 0.59
N LEU A 28 6.08 11.90 -0.09
CA LEU A 28 6.12 12.28 -1.49
C LEU A 28 5.47 11.22 -2.38
N CYS A 29 5.76 9.94 -2.16
CA CYS A 29 5.10 8.85 -2.87
C CYS A 29 3.58 8.88 -2.68
N ALA A 30 3.08 9.15 -1.47
CA ALA A 30 1.64 9.22 -1.20
C ALA A 30 0.98 10.39 -1.95
N LEU A 31 1.62 11.56 -1.95
CA LEU A 31 1.15 12.74 -2.70
C LEU A 31 1.15 12.53 -4.22
N MET A 32 2.03 11.66 -4.72
CA MET A 32 2.24 11.43 -6.15
C MET A 32 1.47 10.21 -6.69
N ALA A 33 0.67 9.52 -5.87
CA ALA A 33 -0.01 8.28 -6.22
C ALA A 33 -0.83 8.39 -7.54
N ASP A 34 -1.45 9.54 -7.79
CA ASP A 34 -2.30 9.79 -8.96
C ASP A 34 -1.61 10.55 -10.11
N THR A 35 -0.29 10.73 -10.04
CA THR A 35 0.46 11.42 -11.11
C THR A 35 0.55 10.60 -12.39
N GLY A 36 0.37 9.27 -12.30
CA GLY A 36 0.52 8.35 -13.43
C GLY A 36 1.94 8.33 -14.01
N GLY A 37 2.95 8.70 -13.21
CA GLY A 37 4.35 8.80 -13.67
C GLY A 37 4.68 10.06 -14.46
N ASP A 38 3.82 11.08 -14.42
CA ASP A 38 4.09 12.39 -15.00
C ASP A 38 5.20 13.10 -14.20
N ILE A 39 6.41 13.08 -14.75
CA ILE A 39 7.63 13.64 -14.14
C ILE A 39 7.46 15.11 -13.78
N GLN A 40 6.74 15.90 -14.60
CA GLN A 40 6.57 17.32 -14.29
C GLN A 40 5.69 17.51 -13.07
N LYS A 41 4.58 16.78 -12.98
CA LYS A 41 3.71 16.81 -11.80
C LYS A 41 4.41 16.31 -10.54
N GLU A 42 5.19 15.23 -10.65
CA GLU A 42 6.01 14.73 -9.54
C GLU A 42 6.98 15.82 -9.05
N ASN A 43 7.70 16.48 -9.96
CA ASN A 43 8.63 17.55 -9.61
C ASN A 43 7.93 18.77 -8.97
N ASP A 44 6.75 19.15 -9.46
CA ASP A 44 5.98 20.25 -8.90
C ASP A 44 5.52 19.94 -7.46
N ILE A 45 5.09 18.70 -7.19
CA ILE A 45 4.75 18.21 -5.85
C ILE A 45 5.98 18.19 -4.94
N ALA A 46 7.12 17.68 -5.43
CA ALA A 46 8.36 17.65 -4.65
C ALA A 46 8.80 19.06 -4.23
N LEU A 47 8.75 20.02 -5.17
CA LEU A 47 9.05 21.43 -4.91
C LEU A 47 8.12 22.04 -3.86
N ALA A 48 6.82 21.78 -3.97
CA ALA A 48 5.84 22.25 -2.98
C ALA A 48 6.11 21.69 -1.57
N GLN A 49 6.79 20.54 -1.49
CA GLN A 49 7.20 19.88 -0.25
C GLN A 49 8.62 20.24 0.21
N GLY A 50 9.27 21.19 -0.45
CA GLY A 50 10.62 21.67 -0.12
C GLY A 50 11.76 20.76 -0.59
N VAL A 51 11.48 19.84 -1.52
CA VAL A 51 12.47 18.92 -2.10
C VAL A 51 12.76 19.35 -3.54
N SER A 52 14.04 19.47 -3.91
CA SER A 52 14.38 19.85 -5.28
C SER A 52 14.11 18.69 -6.25
N PRO A 53 13.86 18.94 -7.55
CA PRO A 53 13.70 17.88 -8.54
C PRO A 53 14.91 16.92 -8.61
N GLY A 54 16.11 17.43 -8.34
CA GLY A 54 17.33 16.62 -8.26
C GLY A 54 17.29 15.68 -7.06
N ASP A 55 17.04 16.21 -5.86
CA ASP A 55 16.94 15.41 -4.64
C ASP A 55 15.81 14.37 -4.72
N TRP A 56 14.67 14.73 -5.36
CA TRP A 56 13.57 13.79 -5.58
C TRP A 56 13.98 12.64 -6.48
N LYS A 57 14.62 12.96 -7.62
CA LYS A 57 15.10 11.95 -8.56
C LYS A 57 16.08 11.00 -7.88
N ASP A 58 17.07 11.54 -7.18
CA ASP A 58 18.09 10.75 -6.50
C ASP A 58 17.47 9.84 -5.42
N ALA A 59 16.52 10.37 -4.64
CA ALA A 59 15.78 9.59 -3.64
C ALA A 59 14.96 8.46 -4.27
N LYS A 60 14.24 8.75 -5.36
CA LYS A 60 13.42 7.75 -6.08
C LYS A 60 14.31 6.64 -6.64
N GLU A 61 15.43 6.98 -7.27
CA GLU A 61 16.38 5.97 -7.77
C GLU A 61 16.95 5.12 -6.63
N TYR A 62 17.38 5.78 -5.55
CA TYR A 62 17.99 5.13 -4.40
C TYR A 62 17.05 4.15 -3.68
N PHE A 63 15.90 4.64 -3.19
CA PHE A 63 14.98 3.81 -2.42
C PHE A 63 14.35 2.71 -3.26
N THR A 64 14.08 2.96 -4.55
CA THR A 64 13.61 1.91 -5.46
C THR A 64 14.65 0.79 -5.60
N ALA A 65 15.92 1.14 -5.83
CA ALA A 65 16.99 0.16 -5.93
C ALA A 65 17.15 -0.62 -4.61
N LYS A 66 17.10 0.07 -3.48
CA LYS A 66 17.28 -0.53 -2.15
C LYS A 66 16.16 -1.48 -1.76
N MET A 67 14.91 -1.18 -2.10
CA MET A 67 13.77 -2.08 -1.88
C MET A 67 13.83 -3.35 -2.75
N GLN A 68 14.54 -3.30 -3.88
CA GLN A 68 14.73 -4.44 -4.78
C GLN A 68 16.02 -5.21 -4.50
N ASP A 69 16.90 -4.68 -3.65
CA ASP A 69 18.20 -5.28 -3.36
C ASP A 69 18.04 -6.54 -2.50
N PRO A 70 18.46 -7.73 -2.99
CA PRO A 70 18.45 -8.95 -2.18
C PRO A 70 19.27 -8.83 -0.88
N ALA A 71 20.31 -7.98 -0.86
CA ALA A 71 21.13 -7.75 0.32
C ALA A 71 20.41 -6.91 1.40
N ASP A 72 19.44 -6.07 1.01
CA ASP A 72 18.58 -5.33 1.95
C ASP A 72 17.62 -6.28 2.70
N MET A 73 17.35 -7.47 2.14
CA MET A 73 16.42 -8.47 2.68
C MET A 73 15.03 -7.88 3.00
N GLY A 74 14.59 -6.89 2.21
CA GLY A 74 13.30 -6.22 2.37
C GLY A 74 13.18 -5.31 3.60
N LYS A 75 14.27 -5.00 4.32
CA LYS A 75 14.26 -4.10 5.48
C LYS A 75 13.71 -2.72 5.13
N THR A 76 14.16 -2.15 4.02
CA THR A 76 13.72 -0.84 3.55
C THR A 76 12.24 -0.87 3.15
N ALA A 77 11.78 -1.93 2.49
CA ALA A 77 10.37 -2.11 2.16
C ALA A 77 9.49 -2.22 3.43
N MET A 78 9.92 -3.02 4.41
CA MET A 78 9.21 -3.17 5.69
C MET A 78 9.15 -1.87 6.50
N ALA A 79 10.19 -1.02 6.43
CA ALA A 79 10.19 0.29 7.07
C ALA A 79 9.35 1.32 6.29
N PHE A 80 9.33 1.25 4.95
CA PHE A 80 8.61 2.17 4.09
C PHE A 80 7.09 2.02 4.16
N MET A 81 6.59 0.79 4.09
CA MET A 81 5.15 0.52 4.03
C MET A 81 4.33 1.21 5.14
N PRO A 82 4.68 1.13 6.43
CA PRO A 82 3.93 1.81 7.48
C PRO A 82 4.00 3.34 7.37
N LEU A 83 5.12 3.90 6.91
CA LEU A 83 5.28 5.35 6.69
C LEU A 83 4.39 5.82 5.54
N PHE A 84 4.34 5.06 4.44
CA PHE A 84 3.50 5.36 3.29
C PHE A 84 2.01 5.29 3.64
N GLN A 85 1.60 4.24 4.36
CA GLN A 85 0.23 4.09 4.86
C GLN A 85 -0.18 5.21 5.82
N ALA A 86 0.72 5.64 6.70
CA ALA A 86 0.48 6.77 7.60
C ALA A 86 0.30 8.08 6.82
N ALA A 87 1.17 8.35 5.83
CA ALA A 87 1.05 9.53 4.98
C ALA A 87 -0.29 9.55 4.20
N GLN A 88 -0.69 8.40 3.65
CA GLN A 88 -1.99 8.22 3.02
C GLN A 88 -3.15 8.49 3.99
N ALA A 89 -3.09 7.97 5.22
CA ALA A 89 -4.10 8.22 6.23
C ALA A 89 -4.20 9.70 6.62
N ASP A 90 -3.07 10.37 6.81
CA ASP A 90 -3.01 11.80 7.15
C ASP A 90 -3.64 12.67 6.05
N MET A 91 -3.39 12.35 4.79
CA MET A 91 -4.00 13.04 3.63
C MET A 91 -5.53 12.94 3.63
N ARG A 92 -6.09 11.85 4.14
CA ARG A 92 -7.54 11.65 4.29
C ARG A 92 -8.11 12.18 5.61
N GLY A 93 -7.28 12.78 6.47
CA GLY A 93 -7.69 13.24 7.80
C GLY A 93 -7.95 12.08 8.79
N GLY A 94 -7.27 10.94 8.61
CA GLY A 94 -7.35 9.77 9.50
C GLY A 94 -8.56 8.85 9.25
N GLY A 95 -9.34 9.12 8.20
CA GLY A 95 -10.50 8.30 7.84
C GLY A 95 -10.17 7.01 7.09
N GLU A 96 -11.14 6.10 7.08
CA GLU A 96 -11.15 4.91 6.21
C GLU A 96 -11.03 5.34 4.73
N PRO A 97 -10.21 4.65 3.90
CA PRO A 97 -10.12 4.95 2.46
C PRO A 97 -11.39 4.61 1.68
N GLY A 98 -12.31 3.87 2.29
CA GLY A 98 -13.65 3.56 1.79
C GLY A 98 -14.33 2.60 2.76
N SER A 99 -15.63 2.36 2.58
CA SER A 99 -16.41 1.50 3.49
C SER A 99 -16.01 0.03 3.40
N LEU A 100 -16.23 -0.72 4.48
CA LEU A 100 -16.07 -2.18 4.49
C LEU A 100 -16.96 -2.85 3.43
N GLU A 101 -18.15 -2.32 3.18
CA GLU A 101 -19.07 -2.79 2.16
C GLU A 101 -18.48 -2.66 0.74
N GLN A 102 -17.85 -1.53 0.42
CA GLN A 102 -17.15 -1.33 -0.86
C GLN A 102 -15.97 -2.29 -1.00
N TYR A 103 -15.13 -2.38 0.03
CA TYR A 103 -13.99 -3.30 0.04
C TYR A 103 -14.44 -4.74 -0.19
N THR A 104 -15.45 -5.20 0.55
CA THR A 104 -15.96 -6.58 0.47
C THR A 104 -16.55 -6.89 -0.90
N LYS A 105 -17.30 -5.95 -1.48
CA LYS A 105 -17.87 -6.11 -2.82
C LYS A 105 -16.78 -6.33 -3.87
N VAL A 106 -15.80 -5.44 -3.94
CA VAL A 106 -14.73 -5.53 -4.94
C VAL A 106 -13.90 -6.80 -4.74
N HIS A 107 -13.59 -7.15 -3.49
CA HIS A 107 -12.82 -8.34 -3.16
C HIS A 107 -13.56 -9.64 -3.54
N ALA A 108 -14.88 -9.72 -3.30
CA ALA A 108 -15.72 -10.84 -3.73
C ALA A 108 -15.80 -10.93 -5.26
N GLU A 109 -15.94 -9.79 -5.95
CA GLU A 109 -15.96 -9.74 -7.40
C GLU A 109 -14.65 -10.23 -8.02
N MET A 110 -13.48 -9.80 -7.52
CA MET A 110 -12.18 -10.31 -7.94
C MET A 110 -12.02 -11.82 -7.67
N ALA A 111 -12.54 -12.29 -6.54
CA ALA A 111 -12.43 -13.69 -6.17
C ALA A 111 -13.30 -14.62 -7.04
N LEU A 112 -14.49 -14.16 -7.44
CA LEU A 112 -15.56 -15.05 -7.93
C LEU A 112 -16.01 -14.77 -9.36
N ARG A 113 -15.90 -13.54 -9.87
CA ARG A 113 -16.38 -13.23 -11.23
C ARG A 113 -15.56 -13.97 -12.28
N LYS A 114 -16.27 -14.49 -13.27
CA LYS A 114 -15.70 -15.16 -14.43
C LYS A 114 -15.64 -14.20 -15.61
N ASP A 115 -14.69 -14.44 -16.51
CA ASP A 115 -14.66 -13.73 -17.78
C ASP A 115 -15.90 -14.11 -18.61
N PRO A 116 -16.73 -13.15 -19.06
CA PRO A 116 -17.87 -13.43 -19.92
C PRO A 116 -17.49 -14.09 -21.26
N ALA A 117 -16.27 -13.85 -21.76
CA ALA A 117 -15.75 -14.46 -22.98
C ALA A 117 -15.15 -15.87 -22.74
N ASP A 118 -14.67 -16.15 -21.53
CA ASP A 118 -14.18 -17.46 -21.10
C ASP A 118 -14.61 -17.78 -19.66
N PRO A 119 -15.78 -18.43 -19.48
CA PRO A 119 -16.30 -18.76 -18.15
C PRO A 119 -15.41 -19.69 -17.31
N SER A 120 -14.40 -20.33 -17.90
CA SER A 120 -13.43 -21.14 -17.16
C SER A 120 -12.39 -20.27 -16.44
N SER A 121 -12.17 -19.06 -16.92
CA SER A 121 -11.18 -18.10 -16.40
C SER A 121 -11.82 -17.05 -15.50
N LYS A 122 -11.03 -16.52 -14.56
CA LYS A 122 -11.42 -15.34 -13.78
C LYS A 122 -11.29 -14.09 -14.65
N ILE A 123 -12.17 -13.12 -14.43
CA ILE A 123 -11.99 -11.79 -15.02
C ILE A 123 -10.73 -11.13 -14.44
N ASP A 124 -10.04 -10.32 -15.25
CA ASP A 124 -8.88 -9.54 -14.80
C ASP A 124 -9.28 -8.61 -13.63
N HIS A 125 -8.48 -8.63 -12.56
CA HIS A 125 -8.74 -7.84 -11.37
C HIS A 125 -8.73 -6.33 -11.66
N LEU A 126 -7.89 -5.84 -12.58
CA LEU A 126 -7.84 -4.44 -12.95
C LEU A 126 -9.14 -3.98 -13.63
N ILE A 127 -9.81 -4.88 -14.36
CA ILE A 127 -11.15 -4.59 -14.91
C ILE A 127 -12.16 -4.45 -13.77
N VAL A 128 -12.16 -5.37 -12.81
CA VAL A 128 -13.08 -5.32 -11.65
C VAL A 128 -12.88 -4.05 -10.82
N ILE A 129 -11.63 -3.68 -10.54
CA ILE A 129 -11.26 -2.46 -9.82
C ILE A 129 -11.79 -1.22 -10.56
N ALA A 130 -11.53 -1.12 -11.86
CA ALA A 130 -11.97 0.00 -12.69
C ALA A 130 -13.50 0.10 -12.79
N GLU A 131 -14.21 -1.02 -12.95
CA GLU A 131 -15.69 -1.05 -13.00
C GLU A 131 -16.34 -0.60 -11.68
N ASN A 132 -15.63 -0.74 -10.56
CA ASN A 132 -16.08 -0.25 -9.25
C ASN A 132 -15.65 1.20 -8.97
N GLY A 133 -15.05 1.88 -9.94
CA GLY A 133 -14.71 3.29 -9.87
C GLY A 133 -13.42 3.60 -9.11
N PHE A 134 -12.53 2.60 -8.95
CA PHE A 134 -11.24 2.77 -8.31
C PHE A 134 -10.11 2.79 -9.34
N THR A 135 -9.06 3.55 -9.06
CA THR A 135 -7.73 3.30 -9.61
C THR A 135 -7.06 2.13 -8.89
N HIS A 136 -6.00 1.59 -9.49
CA HIS A 136 -5.21 0.55 -8.81
C HIS A 136 -4.56 1.08 -7.51
N ALA A 137 -4.15 2.34 -7.48
CA ALA A 137 -3.54 2.95 -6.29
C ALA A 137 -4.55 3.08 -5.13
N GLU A 138 -5.77 3.56 -5.43
CA GLU A 138 -6.87 3.63 -4.45
C GLU A 138 -7.24 2.24 -3.94
N TRP A 139 -7.22 1.22 -4.80
CA TRP A 139 -7.47 -0.17 -4.39
C TRP A 139 -6.38 -0.71 -3.45
N LEU A 140 -5.10 -0.50 -3.77
CA LEU A 140 -4.00 -0.93 -2.90
C LEU A 140 -4.05 -0.26 -1.52
N GLU A 141 -4.46 1.00 -1.46
CA GLU A 141 -4.70 1.71 -0.21
C GLU A 141 -5.86 1.08 0.57
N MET A 142 -6.96 0.74 -0.12
CA MET A 142 -8.11 0.06 0.48
C MET A 142 -7.74 -1.33 1.03
N GLU A 143 -6.97 -2.12 0.28
CA GLU A 143 -6.43 -3.41 0.74
C GLU A 143 -5.51 -3.25 1.93
N GLY A 144 -4.59 -2.28 1.89
CA GLY A 144 -3.67 -1.99 2.99
C GLY A 144 -4.39 -1.61 4.29
N TYR A 145 -5.52 -0.91 4.19
CA TYR A 145 -6.34 -0.56 5.36
C TYR A 145 -7.18 -1.74 5.87
N TRP A 146 -7.97 -2.38 5.00
CA TRP A 146 -8.95 -3.37 5.44
C TRP A 146 -8.37 -4.75 5.71
N THR A 147 -7.34 -5.19 4.97
CA THR A 147 -6.79 -6.55 5.09
C THR A 147 -6.30 -6.87 6.51
N PRO A 148 -5.49 -6.02 7.18
CA PRO A 148 -5.05 -6.30 8.54
C PRO A 148 -6.20 -6.36 9.55
N ARG A 149 -7.30 -5.62 9.29
CA ARG A 149 -8.46 -5.52 10.19
C ARG A 149 -9.41 -6.71 10.11
N VAL A 150 -9.51 -7.35 8.94
CA VAL A 150 -10.51 -8.41 8.69
C VAL A 150 -9.91 -9.78 8.34
N GLY A 151 -8.61 -9.84 8.06
CA GLY A 151 -7.94 -11.03 7.52
C GLY A 151 -7.69 -12.12 8.55
N SER A 152 -6.80 -11.87 9.52
CA SER A 152 -6.31 -12.85 10.48
C SER A 152 -5.94 -12.20 11.81
N ASP A 153 -6.05 -12.93 12.92
CA ASP A 153 -5.65 -12.49 14.26
C ASP A 153 -4.13 -12.37 14.47
N GLU A 154 -3.35 -12.74 13.45
CA GLU A 154 -1.92 -12.49 13.36
C GLU A 154 -1.58 -10.99 13.17
N PHE A 155 -2.53 -10.19 12.69
CA PHE A 155 -2.34 -8.74 12.53
C PHE A 155 -2.70 -7.98 13.81
N PRO A 156 -1.86 -7.04 14.28
CA PRO A 156 -2.18 -6.21 15.45
C PRO A 156 -3.49 -5.42 15.34
N GLU A 157 -3.89 -5.06 14.12
CA GLU A 157 -5.09 -4.29 13.81
C GLU A 157 -6.36 -5.15 13.68
N TYR A 158 -6.24 -6.47 13.82
CA TYR A 158 -7.35 -7.38 13.63
C TYR A 158 -8.50 -7.10 14.59
N ASP A 159 -9.70 -7.01 14.02
CA ASP A 159 -10.94 -6.86 14.77
C ASP A 159 -11.89 -8.03 14.45
N PRO A 160 -12.18 -8.91 15.42
CA PRO A 160 -13.04 -10.07 15.19
C PRO A 160 -14.47 -9.71 14.80
N ALA A 161 -14.98 -8.54 15.22
CA ALA A 161 -16.31 -8.07 14.83
C ALA A 161 -16.33 -7.61 13.36
N LEU A 162 -15.29 -6.88 12.92
CA LEU A 162 -15.14 -6.51 11.51
C LEU A 162 -14.90 -7.73 10.62
N ALA A 163 -14.09 -8.70 11.08
CA ALA A 163 -13.88 -9.95 10.36
C ALA A 163 -15.18 -10.77 10.21
N MET A 164 -16.03 -10.81 11.24
CA MET A 164 -17.35 -11.44 11.15
C MET A 164 -18.25 -10.72 10.14
N LYS A 165 -18.33 -9.38 10.22
CA LYS A 165 -19.11 -8.57 9.28
C LYS A 165 -18.61 -8.74 7.83
N PHE A 166 -17.29 -8.77 7.62
CA PHE A 166 -16.69 -9.04 6.32
C PHE A 166 -17.13 -10.39 5.76
N ARG A 167 -17.12 -11.46 6.56
CA ARG A 167 -17.58 -12.81 6.12
C ARG A 167 -19.05 -12.81 5.72
N GLU A 168 -19.91 -12.13 6.47
CA GLU A 168 -21.34 -11.99 6.15
C GLU A 168 -21.57 -11.24 4.84
N LEU A 169 -20.89 -10.09 4.67
CA LEU A 169 -20.94 -9.29 3.45
C LEU A 169 -20.39 -10.07 2.25
N PHE A 170 -19.27 -10.77 2.42
CA PHE A 170 -18.65 -11.57 1.36
C PHE A 170 -19.58 -12.69 0.93
N GLN A 171 -20.23 -13.36 1.87
CA GLN A 171 -21.21 -14.41 1.56
C GLN A 171 -22.39 -13.85 0.76
N LYS A 172 -22.91 -12.68 1.14
CA LYS A 172 -23.99 -12.00 0.41
C LYS A 172 -23.58 -11.65 -1.02
N GLU A 173 -22.37 -11.14 -1.21
CA GLU A 173 -21.82 -10.82 -2.54
C GLU A 173 -21.56 -12.08 -3.36
N ALA A 174 -21.06 -13.15 -2.73
CA ALA A 174 -20.89 -14.44 -3.37
C ALA A 174 -22.22 -15.03 -3.84
N ASP A 175 -23.27 -14.93 -3.03
CA ASP A 175 -24.61 -15.38 -3.41
C ASP A 175 -25.14 -14.54 -4.59
N ARG A 176 -24.98 -13.21 -4.54
CA ARG A 176 -25.36 -12.30 -5.65
C ARG A 176 -24.65 -12.67 -6.96
N ILE A 177 -23.32 -12.86 -6.92
CA ILE A 177 -22.51 -13.16 -8.11
C ILE A 177 -22.90 -14.52 -8.70
N ASN A 178 -23.19 -15.51 -7.85
CA ASN A 178 -23.56 -16.85 -8.28
C ASN A 178 -25.07 -17.03 -8.53
N GLY A 179 -25.88 -15.98 -8.35
CA GLY A 179 -27.34 -16.04 -8.51
C GLY A 179 -28.05 -16.94 -7.50
N ILE A 180 -27.47 -17.13 -6.31
CA ILE A 180 -28.03 -17.93 -5.22
C ILE A 180 -29.00 -17.06 -4.41
N VAL A 181 -30.21 -17.57 -4.17
CA VAL A 181 -31.17 -16.99 -3.24
C VAL A 181 -31.22 -17.88 -2.00
N ARG A 182 -30.99 -17.30 -0.82
CA ARG A 182 -31.14 -18.01 0.46
C ARG A 182 -32.44 -17.58 1.12
N ASP A 183 -33.28 -18.57 1.46
CA ASP A 183 -34.53 -18.42 2.20
C ASP A 183 -34.30 -18.28 3.71
#